data_AF-A0A3R9B3B7-F1
#
_entry.id   AF-A0A3R9B3B7-F1
#
_cell.length_a   1.000
_cell.length_b   1.000
_cell.length_c   1.000
_cell.angle_alpha   90.00
_cell.angle_beta   90.00
_cell.angle_gamma   90.00
#
_symmetry.space_group_name_H-M   'P 1'
#
loop_
_entity.id
_entity.type
_entity.pdbx_description
1 polymer ?
#
loop_
_entity_poly.entity_id
_entity_poly.type
_entity_poly.pdbx_seq_one_letter_code
_entity_poly.pdbx_strand_id
1 'polypeptide(L)'
;MTDKKPWAETQFERNLFRARWLMAPFYLGLVLALVMLLVVFVRELFYYLPQAFIVGDGHMTSDTAILAILSLVDLSLAGNLLLIVLYSGYENFVSKLDLDENQVDRPPWMGSVDFSGLKMKLIASIVAISAIYLLKSFMNIGKPGHPLDQAALMWAVIIHLTFIASGVLLALMDWIAAKTDKH
;
A
#
# COMPACT_ATOMS: atom_id res chain seq x y z
N MET A 1 20.34 -46.87 5.09
CA MET A 1 21.52 -46.59 4.26
C MET A 1 21.40 -45.14 3.80
N THR A 2 22.26 -44.26 4.30
CA THR A 2 22.26 -42.83 3.94
C THR A 2 22.96 -42.66 2.60
N ASP A 3 22.18 -42.52 1.52
CA ASP A 3 22.73 -42.10 0.23
C ASP A 3 23.38 -40.72 0.40
N LYS A 4 24.70 -40.67 0.21
CA LYS A 4 25.45 -39.41 0.22
C LYS A 4 25.04 -38.63 -1.03
N LYS A 5 24.31 -37.52 -0.84
CA LYS A 5 23.95 -36.59 -1.91
C LYS A 5 25.21 -36.20 -2.74
N PRO A 6 25.14 -36.16 -4.08
CA PRO A 6 26.24 -35.72 -4.93
C PRO A 6 26.72 -34.32 -4.55
N TRP A 7 28.04 -34.10 -4.52
CA TRP A 7 28.63 -32.82 -4.08
C TRP A 7 28.11 -31.60 -4.87
N ALA A 8 27.78 -31.80 -6.15
CA ALA A 8 27.21 -30.78 -7.03
C ALA A 8 25.79 -30.37 -6.61
N GLU A 9 24.97 -31.31 -6.14
CA GLU A 9 23.62 -31.05 -5.62
C GLU A 9 23.70 -30.19 -4.35
N THR A 10 24.58 -30.53 -3.42
CA THR A 10 24.75 -29.78 -2.17
C THR A 10 25.31 -28.37 -2.41
N GLN A 11 26.22 -28.21 -3.37
CA GLN A 11 26.76 -26.89 -3.76
C GLN A 11 25.69 -26.03 -4.42
N PHE A 12 24.86 -26.62 -5.30
CA PHE A 12 23.74 -25.94 -5.96
C PHE A 12 22.66 -25.53 -4.96
N GLU A 13 22.21 -26.44 -4.09
CA GLU A 13 21.25 -26.17 -3.02
C GLU A 13 21.74 -25.02 -2.10
N ARG A 14 23.03 -25.04 -1.74
CA ARG A 14 23.62 -23.98 -0.89
C ARG A 14 23.69 -22.62 -1.58
N ASN A 15 23.99 -22.59 -2.88
CA ASN A 15 23.98 -21.36 -3.66
C ASN A 15 22.55 -20.83 -3.86
N LEU A 16 21.60 -21.72 -4.13
CA LEU A 16 20.18 -21.37 -4.23
C LEU A 16 19.65 -20.80 -2.91
N PHE A 17 20.02 -21.40 -1.78
CA PHE A 17 19.64 -20.90 -0.45
C PHE A 17 20.23 -19.52 -0.14
N ARG A 18 21.44 -19.21 -0.65
CA ARG A 18 22.06 -17.88 -0.51
C ARG A 18 21.41 -16.83 -1.41
N ALA A 19 20.81 -17.22 -2.55
CA ALA A 19 20.15 -16.30 -3.47
C ALA A 19 19.03 -15.48 -2.80
N ARG A 20 18.46 -15.97 -1.69
CA ARG A 20 17.49 -15.25 -0.87
C ARG A 20 17.98 -13.86 -0.40
N TRP A 21 19.29 -13.70 -0.18
CA TRP A 21 19.90 -12.43 0.21
C TRP A 21 19.86 -11.38 -0.90
N LEU A 22 19.59 -11.76 -2.16
CA LEU A 22 19.35 -10.82 -3.25
C LEU A 22 18.12 -9.94 -2.98
N MET A 23 17.17 -10.39 -2.15
CA MET A 23 16.01 -9.59 -1.75
C MET A 23 16.33 -8.53 -0.70
N ALA A 24 17.40 -8.68 0.09
CA ALA A 24 17.80 -7.71 1.11
C ALA A 24 17.91 -6.25 0.60
N PRO A 25 18.59 -5.96 -0.53
CA PRO A 25 18.63 -4.60 -1.08
C PRO A 25 17.27 -4.07 -1.56
N PHE A 26 16.33 -4.93 -1.97
CA PHE A 26 14.97 -4.50 -2.32
C PHE A 26 14.23 -3.97 -1.09
N TYR A 27 14.37 -4.63 0.06
CA TYR A 27 13.78 -4.14 1.32
C TYR A 27 14.42 -2.82 1.77
N LEU A 28 15.72 -2.64 1.55
CA LEU A 28 16.37 -1.34 1.78
C LEU A 28 15.79 -0.24 0.86
N GLY A 29 15.51 -0.58 -0.41
CA GLY A 29 14.79 0.29 -1.33
C GLY A 29 13.37 0.64 -0.83
N LEU A 30 12.65 -0.30 -0.24
CA LEU A 30 11.33 -0.06 0.35
C LEU A 30 11.40 0.85 1.59
N VAL A 31 12.47 0.77 2.39
CA VAL A 31 12.72 1.73 3.48
C VAL A 31 12.91 3.13 2.93
N LEU A 32 13.69 3.29 1.84
CA LEU A 32 13.86 4.58 1.18
C LEU A 32 12.53 5.11 0.60
N ALA A 33 11.69 4.23 0.05
CA ALA A 33 10.35 4.60 -0.41
C ALA A 33 9.45 5.08 0.74
N LEU A 34 9.51 4.44 1.91
CA LEU A 34 8.82 4.91 3.13
C LEU A 34 9.30 6.30 3.56
N VAL A 35 10.61 6.56 3.51
CA VAL A 35 11.17 7.89 3.79
C VAL A 35 10.66 8.91 2.78
N MET A 36 10.63 8.58 1.48
CA MET A 36 10.08 9.44 0.44
C MET A 36 8.62 9.79 0.72
N LEU A 37 7.81 8.78 1.08
CA LEU A 37 6.40 8.98 1.44
C LEU A 37 6.27 9.91 2.65
N LEU A 38 7.08 9.72 3.69
CA LEU A 38 7.09 10.60 4.87
C LEU A 38 7.41 12.05 4.49
N VAL A 39 8.38 12.28 3.60
CA VAL A 39 8.69 13.64 3.12
C VAL A 39 7.48 14.25 2.39
N VAL A 40 6.80 13.49 1.54
CA VAL A 40 5.58 13.95 0.84
C VAL A 40 4.47 14.27 1.84
N PHE A 41 4.22 13.40 2.81
CA PHE A 41 3.22 13.61 3.87
C PHE A 41 3.50 14.89 4.65
N VAL A 42 4.73 15.08 5.10
CA VAL A 42 5.14 16.27 5.86
C VAL A 42 4.99 17.53 4.99
N ARG A 43 5.36 17.46 3.70
CA ARG A 43 5.17 18.56 2.76
C ARG A 43 3.70 18.93 2.58
N GLU A 44 2.81 17.96 2.39
CA GLU A 44 1.37 18.21 2.27
C GLU A 44 0.79 18.78 3.57
N LEU A 45 1.22 18.25 4.71
CA LEU A 45 0.82 18.75 6.03
C LEU A 45 1.21 20.22 6.18
N PHE A 46 2.45 20.60 5.90
CA PHE A 46 2.89 21.99 5.96
C PHE A 46 2.21 22.91 4.94
N TYR A 47 1.73 22.36 3.82
CA TYR A 47 0.98 23.11 2.84
C TYR A 47 -0.45 23.40 3.30
N TYR A 48 -1.17 22.39 3.80
CA TYR A 48 -2.59 22.50 4.15
C TYR A 48 -2.84 23.07 5.55
N LEU A 49 -1.96 22.77 6.51
CA LEU A 49 -2.19 23.12 7.91
C LEU A 49 -2.28 24.63 8.16
N PRO A 50 -1.45 25.51 7.57
CA PRO A 50 -1.62 26.96 7.70
C PRO A 50 -2.93 27.48 7.10
N GLN A 51 -3.40 26.87 6.00
CA GLN A 51 -4.63 27.29 5.30
C GLN A 51 -5.89 27.05 6.15
N ALA A 52 -5.85 26.06 7.05
CA ALA A 52 -6.95 25.77 7.97
C ALA A 52 -7.16 26.86 9.05
N PHE A 53 -6.12 27.64 9.37
CA PHE A 53 -6.18 28.70 10.39
C PHE A 53 -6.43 30.10 9.81
N ILE A 54 -6.44 30.26 8.48
CA ILE A 54 -6.71 31.55 7.83
C ILE A 54 -8.22 31.81 7.77
N VAL A 55 -8.66 32.91 8.37
CA VAL A 55 -10.05 33.41 8.31
C VAL A 55 -10.08 34.64 7.39
N GLY A 56 -10.62 34.53 6.17
CA GLY A 56 -10.69 35.62 5.17
C GLY A 56 -10.84 35.13 3.72
N ASP A 57 -10.63 36.00 2.71
CA ASP A 57 -10.83 35.71 1.26
C ASP A 57 -9.89 34.63 0.65
N GLY A 58 -9.04 34.00 1.47
CA GLY A 58 -8.22 32.83 1.13
C GLY A 58 -8.46 31.61 2.04
N HIS A 59 -9.60 31.56 2.74
CA HIS A 59 -9.92 30.49 3.69
C HIS A 59 -10.06 29.14 2.99
N MET A 60 -9.59 28.10 3.68
CA MET A 60 -9.83 26.72 3.28
C MET A 60 -11.33 26.44 3.36
N THR A 61 -11.98 26.27 2.22
CA THR A 61 -13.38 25.80 2.19
C THR A 61 -13.47 24.39 2.80
N SER A 62 -14.66 24.00 3.28
CA SER A 62 -14.94 22.64 3.78
C SER A 62 -14.53 21.57 2.78
N ASP A 63 -14.75 21.84 1.50
CA ASP A 63 -14.37 20.98 0.38
C ASP A 63 -12.86 20.73 0.32
N THR A 64 -12.08 21.82 0.35
CA THR A 64 -10.62 21.75 0.34
C THR A 64 -10.09 21.04 1.58
N ALA A 65 -10.71 21.26 2.75
CA ALA A 65 -10.36 20.60 4.00
C ALA A 65 -10.54 19.08 3.93
N ILE A 66 -11.69 18.63 3.42
CA ILE A 66 -11.97 17.21 3.24
C ILE A 66 -10.95 16.58 2.27
N LEU A 67 -10.66 17.24 1.15
CA LEU A 67 -9.69 16.74 0.16
C LEU A 67 -8.26 16.64 0.73
N ALA A 68 -7.84 17.61 1.55
CA ALA A 68 -6.54 17.59 2.21
C ALA A 68 -6.44 16.41 3.20
N ILE A 69 -7.48 16.20 4.02
CA ILE A 69 -7.53 15.07 4.95
C ILE A 69 -7.50 13.74 4.20
N LEU A 70 -8.30 13.61 3.12
CA LEU A 70 -8.31 12.40 2.30
C LEU A 70 -6.94 12.09 1.69
N SER A 71 -6.19 13.11 1.25
CA SER A 71 -4.82 12.96 0.75
C SER A 71 -3.85 12.47 1.85
N LEU A 72 -3.91 13.08 3.03
CA LEU A 72 -3.07 12.68 4.17
C LEU A 72 -3.39 11.27 4.66
N VAL A 73 -4.68 10.91 4.73
CA VAL A 73 -5.13 9.55 5.08
C VAL A 73 -4.61 8.55 4.06
N ASP A 74 -4.66 8.87 2.77
CA ASP A 74 -4.17 7.99 1.72
C ASP A 74 -2.67 7.73 1.82
N LEU A 75 -1.86 8.79 1.98
CA LEU A 75 -0.43 8.65 2.23
C LEU A 75 -0.14 7.76 3.45
N SER A 76 -0.89 7.94 4.55
CA SER A 76 -0.75 7.07 5.73
C SER A 76 -1.11 5.62 5.44
N LEU A 77 -2.19 5.35 4.68
CA LEU A 77 -2.58 4.00 4.28
C LEU A 77 -1.52 3.33 3.40
N ALA A 78 -0.96 4.06 2.42
CA ALA A 78 0.12 3.59 1.58
C ALA A 78 1.39 3.28 2.39
N GLY A 79 1.72 4.10 3.40
CA GLY A 79 2.82 3.85 4.34
C GLY A 79 2.61 2.59 5.17
N ASN A 80 1.41 2.39 5.72
CA ASN A 80 1.05 1.19 6.49
C ASN A 80 1.16 -0.07 5.63
N LEU A 81 0.70 0.00 4.38
CA LEU A 81 0.82 -1.10 3.44
C LEU A 81 2.28 -1.41 3.12
N LEU A 82 3.10 -0.40 2.86
CA LEU A 82 4.54 -0.56 2.63
C LEU A 82 5.23 -1.23 3.82
N LEU A 83 4.91 -0.85 5.06
CA LEU A 83 5.45 -1.50 6.26
C LEU A 83 5.06 -2.97 6.32
N ILE A 84 3.80 -3.31 6.05
CA ILE A 84 3.37 -4.72 6.00
C ILE A 84 4.16 -5.50 4.95
N VAL A 85 4.30 -4.97 3.74
CA VAL A 85 5.08 -5.61 2.65
C VAL A 85 6.55 -5.78 3.06
N LEU A 86 7.13 -4.74 3.66
CA LEU A 86 8.53 -4.72 4.09
C LEU A 86 8.80 -5.82 5.12
N TYR A 87 8.02 -5.87 6.21
CA TYR A 87 8.22 -6.83 7.29
C TYR A 87 7.86 -8.25 6.87
N SER A 88 6.70 -8.46 6.23
CA SER A 88 6.29 -9.78 5.76
C SER A 88 7.24 -10.32 4.69
N GLY A 89 7.69 -9.48 3.77
CA GLY A 89 8.66 -9.89 2.75
C GLY A 89 10.00 -10.28 3.39
N TYR A 90 10.54 -9.45 4.28
CA TYR A 90 11.83 -9.74 4.93
C TYR A 90 11.78 -11.03 5.77
N GLU A 91 10.72 -11.21 6.56
CA GLU A 91 10.54 -12.40 7.40
C GLU A 91 10.40 -13.69 6.58
N ASN A 92 9.63 -13.66 5.49
CA ASN A 92 9.39 -14.82 4.65
C ASN A 92 10.61 -15.20 3.78
N PHE A 93 11.38 -14.22 3.31
CA PHE A 93 12.42 -14.47 2.29
C PHE A 93 13.85 -14.32 2.78
N VAL A 94 14.15 -13.50 3.80
CA VAL A 94 15.53 -13.22 4.21
C VAL A 94 15.86 -13.85 5.56
N SER A 95 15.17 -13.40 6.61
CA SER A 95 15.44 -13.83 7.97
C SER A 95 14.23 -13.61 8.85
N LYS A 96 13.97 -14.54 9.76
CA LYS A 96 13.11 -14.26 10.91
C LYS A 96 13.69 -13.08 11.68
N LEU A 97 12.83 -12.14 12.06
CA LEU A 97 13.19 -11.03 12.92
C LEU A 97 13.11 -11.54 14.36
N ASP A 98 14.27 -11.83 14.95
CA ASP A 98 14.37 -12.23 16.35
C ASP A 98 14.39 -10.96 17.21
N LEU A 99 13.22 -10.35 17.36
CA LEU A 99 12.99 -9.23 18.26
C LEU A 99 12.52 -9.85 19.58
N ASP A 100 13.30 -9.65 20.65
CA ASP A 100 13.07 -10.24 21.98
C ASP A 100 11.58 -10.36 22.31
N GLU A 101 11.13 -11.59 22.58
CA GLU A 101 9.73 -11.94 22.88
C GLU A 101 9.12 -11.16 24.07
N ASN A 102 9.95 -10.45 24.83
CA ASN A 102 9.56 -9.62 25.98
C ASN A 102 9.24 -8.15 25.64
N GLN A 103 9.29 -7.74 24.36
CA GLN A 103 8.88 -6.38 23.97
C GLN A 103 7.35 -6.25 23.92
N VAL A 104 6.82 -5.45 24.86
CA VAL A 104 5.40 -5.09 25.04
C VAL A 104 4.78 -4.40 23.81
N ASP A 105 5.58 -3.95 22.85
CA ASP A 105 5.15 -3.09 21.74
C ASP A 105 5.00 -3.81 20.38
N ARG A 106 5.00 -5.17 20.33
CA ARG A 106 4.80 -5.89 19.08
C ARG A 106 3.35 -5.75 18.59
N PRO A 107 3.09 -5.15 17.41
CA PRO A 107 1.73 -5.03 16.91
C PRO A 107 1.13 -6.41 16.58
N PRO A 108 -0.17 -6.64 16.85
CA PRO A 108 -0.81 -7.95 16.65
C PRO A 108 -0.87 -8.42 15.19
N TRP A 109 -0.67 -7.52 14.22
CA TRP A 109 -0.56 -7.89 12.80
C TRP A 109 0.82 -8.46 12.42
N MET A 110 1.85 -8.25 13.23
CA MET A 110 3.20 -8.73 12.95
C MET A 110 3.20 -10.27 13.06
N GLY A 111 3.53 -10.99 11.98
CA GLY A 111 3.52 -12.46 11.93
C GLY A 111 2.19 -13.15 11.54
N SER A 112 1.10 -12.41 11.31
CA SER A 112 -0.20 -12.97 10.89
C SER A 112 -0.68 -12.48 9.52
N VAL A 113 0.10 -11.63 8.83
CA VAL A 113 -0.29 -11.12 7.51
C VAL A 113 0.05 -12.11 6.42
N ASP A 114 -0.95 -12.90 6.04
CA ASP A 114 -0.93 -13.77 4.87
C ASP A 114 -0.94 -12.96 3.56
N PHE A 115 -0.35 -13.52 2.51
CA PHE A 115 -0.24 -12.92 1.17
C PHE A 115 -1.60 -12.58 0.56
N SER A 116 -2.64 -13.38 0.83
CA SER A 116 -4.03 -13.05 0.42
C SER A 116 -4.52 -11.77 1.10
N GLY A 117 -4.33 -11.64 2.42
CA GLY A 117 -4.69 -10.43 3.16
C GLY A 117 -3.94 -9.18 2.69
N LEU A 118 -2.69 -9.35 2.26
CA LEU A 118 -1.90 -8.26 1.68
C LEU A 118 -2.45 -7.79 0.32
N LYS A 119 -2.82 -8.72 -0.57
CA LYS A 119 -3.43 -8.39 -1.88
C LYS A 119 -4.70 -7.57 -1.70
N MET A 120 -5.57 -8.00 -0.79
CA MET A 120 -6.84 -7.33 -0.51
C MET A 120 -6.66 -5.91 0.03
N LYS A 121 -5.69 -5.70 0.92
CA LYS A 121 -5.37 -4.36 1.45
C LYS A 121 -4.83 -3.43 0.37
N LEU A 122 -4.00 -3.93 -0.54
CA LEU A 122 -3.45 -3.15 -1.66
C LEU A 122 -4.54 -2.71 -2.63
N ILE A 123 -5.44 -3.62 -3.02
CA ILE A 123 -6.53 -3.27 -3.95
C ILE A 123 -7.50 -2.27 -3.31
N ALA A 124 -7.83 -2.47 -2.03
CA ALA A 124 -8.69 -1.55 -1.30
C ALA A 124 -8.12 -0.12 -1.27
N SER A 125 -6.80 0.02 -1.08
CA SER A 125 -6.12 1.32 -1.16
C SER A 125 -6.21 1.94 -2.56
N ILE A 126 -5.91 1.18 -3.63
CA ILE A 126 -6.01 1.70 -5.01
C ILE A 126 -7.43 2.14 -5.37
N VAL A 127 -8.45 1.37 -4.97
CA VAL A 127 -9.86 1.72 -5.17
C VAL A 127 -10.22 2.99 -4.40
N ALA A 128 -9.74 3.15 -3.15
CA ALA A 128 -9.98 4.35 -2.36
C ALA A 128 -9.33 5.61 -2.98
N ILE A 129 -8.07 5.51 -3.43
CA ILE A 129 -7.34 6.60 -4.10
C ILE A 129 -8.09 7.08 -5.34
N SER A 130 -8.48 6.14 -6.20
CA SER A 130 -9.20 6.47 -7.43
C SER A 130 -10.58 7.08 -7.16
N ALA A 131 -11.26 6.67 -6.08
CA ALA A 131 -12.51 7.32 -5.64
C ALA A 131 -12.28 8.76 -5.18
N ILE A 132 -11.22 9.03 -4.40
CA ILE A 132 -10.86 10.39 -3.95
C ILE A 132 -10.56 11.29 -5.15
N TYR A 133 -9.84 10.77 -6.16
CA TYR A 133 -9.56 11.51 -7.39
C TYR A 133 -10.84 11.90 -8.14
N LEU A 134 -11.80 10.98 -8.25
CA LEU A 134 -13.09 11.24 -8.88
C LEU A 134 -13.91 12.27 -8.09
N LEU A 135 -13.92 12.17 -6.76
CA LEU A 135 -14.58 13.15 -5.90
C LEU A 135 -13.97 14.54 -6.08
N LYS A 136 -12.63 14.65 -6.08
CA LYS A 136 -11.90 15.89 -6.34
C LYS A 136 -12.23 16.47 -7.71
N SER A 137 -12.27 15.61 -8.73
CA SER A 137 -12.60 16.02 -10.11
C SER A 137 -14.03 16.55 -10.20
N PHE A 138 -14.98 15.89 -9.54
CA PHE A 138 -16.37 16.31 -9.46
C PHE A 138 -16.54 17.64 -8.73
N MET A 139 -15.86 17.84 -7.59
CA MET A 139 -15.94 19.08 -6.81
C MET A 139 -15.31 20.30 -7.49
N ASN A 140 -14.52 20.09 -8.53
CA ASN A 140 -13.92 21.15 -9.33
C ASN A 140 -14.74 21.52 -10.56
N ILE A 141 -15.80 20.76 -10.87
CA ILE A 141 -16.72 21.09 -11.96
C ILE A 141 -17.39 22.43 -11.67
N GLY A 142 -17.29 23.37 -12.62
CA GLY A 142 -17.91 24.70 -12.53
C GLY A 142 -17.13 25.71 -11.70
N LYS A 143 -15.95 25.37 -11.16
CA LYS A 143 -15.07 26.33 -10.48
C LYS A 143 -14.23 27.14 -11.50
N PRO A 144 -13.99 28.45 -11.27
CA PRO A 144 -13.12 29.26 -12.12
C PRO A 144 -11.72 28.65 -12.24
N GLY A 145 -11.18 28.56 -13.45
CA GLY A 145 -9.84 28.00 -13.70
C GLY A 145 -9.78 26.47 -13.86
N HIS A 146 -10.90 25.77 -13.74
CA HIS A 146 -11.01 24.33 -13.99
C HIS A 146 -12.04 24.04 -15.10
N PRO A 147 -11.66 24.19 -16.39
CA PRO A 147 -12.56 23.83 -17.49
C PRO A 147 -12.91 22.35 -17.43
N LEU A 148 -14.17 22.03 -17.76
CA LEU A 148 -14.67 20.67 -17.68
C LEU A 148 -14.05 19.81 -18.78
N ASP A 149 -13.11 18.94 -18.41
CA ASP A 149 -12.56 17.92 -19.31
C ASP A 149 -13.40 16.64 -19.20
N GLN A 150 -14.44 16.58 -20.04
CA GLN A 150 -15.39 15.47 -20.05
C GLN A 150 -14.71 14.13 -20.41
N ALA A 151 -13.71 14.14 -21.29
CA ALA A 151 -13.01 12.93 -21.71
C ALA A 151 -12.17 12.37 -20.56
N ALA A 152 -11.42 13.22 -19.86
CA ALA A 152 -10.66 12.81 -18.70
C ALA A 152 -11.55 12.29 -17.56
N LEU A 153 -12.67 12.97 -17.28
CA LEU A 153 -13.65 12.51 -16.28
C LEU A 153 -14.27 11.16 -16.65
N MET A 154 -14.65 10.97 -17.91
CA MET A 154 -15.21 9.69 -18.38
C MET A 154 -14.20 8.54 -18.23
N TRP A 155 -12.95 8.74 -18.66
CA TRP A 155 -11.90 7.73 -18.49
C TRP A 155 -11.59 7.43 -17.03
N ALA A 156 -11.58 8.45 -16.17
CA ALA A 156 -11.39 8.26 -14.73
C ALA A 156 -12.50 7.38 -14.13
N VAL A 157 -13.77 7.58 -14.53
CA VAL A 157 -14.89 6.74 -14.10
C VAL A 157 -14.73 5.30 -14.60
N ILE A 158 -14.39 5.11 -15.88
CA ILE A 158 -14.19 3.78 -16.47
C ILE A 158 -13.07 3.02 -15.75
N ILE A 159 -11.93 3.68 -15.48
CA ILE A 159 -10.79 3.08 -14.77
C ILE A 159 -11.18 2.72 -13.33
N HIS A 160 -11.91 3.60 -12.63
CA HIS A 160 -12.35 3.32 -11.27
C HIS A 160 -13.31 2.12 -11.20
N LEU A 161 -14.27 2.03 -12.12
CA LEU A 161 -15.14 0.86 -12.23
C LEU A 161 -14.35 -0.41 -12.54
N THR A 162 -13.30 -0.31 -13.35
CA THR A 162 -12.38 -1.43 -13.63
C THR A 162 -11.67 -1.88 -12.37
N PHE A 163 -11.15 -0.96 -11.55
CA PHE A 163 -10.53 -1.30 -10.27
C PHE A 163 -11.51 -1.95 -9.28
N ILE A 164 -12.75 -1.44 -9.18
CA ILE A 164 -13.79 -2.07 -8.37
C ILE A 164 -14.05 -3.50 -8.86
N ALA A 165 -14.25 -3.68 -10.16
CA ALA A 165 -14.50 -5.00 -10.74
C ALA A 165 -13.34 -5.97 -10.47
N SER A 166 -12.09 -5.54 -10.69
CA SER A 166 -10.90 -6.34 -10.38
C SER A 166 -10.80 -6.71 -8.90
N GLY A 167 -11.12 -5.78 -8.00
CA GLY A 167 -11.12 -6.05 -6.56
C GLY A 167 -12.19 -7.04 -6.13
N VAL A 168 -13.39 -6.96 -6.71
CA VAL A 168 -14.45 -7.94 -6.47
C VAL A 168 -14.05 -9.33 -6.99
N LEU A 169 -13.46 -9.41 -8.19
CA LEU A 169 -13.00 -10.69 -8.74
C LEU A 169 -11.90 -11.33 -7.88
N LEU A 170 -10.96 -10.54 -7.35
CA LEU A 170 -9.92 -11.05 -6.45
C LEU A 170 -10.49 -11.48 -5.09
N ALA A 171 -11.42 -10.72 -4.52
CA ALA A 171 -12.14 -11.13 -3.31
C ALA A 171 -12.91 -12.45 -3.51
N LEU A 172 -13.54 -12.62 -4.68
CA LEU A 172 -14.23 -13.85 -5.04
C LEU A 172 -13.27 -15.03 -5.19
N MET A 173 -12.11 -14.81 -5.83
CA MET A 173 -11.08 -15.85 -5.98
C MET A 173 -10.59 -16.33 -4.61
N ASP A 174 -10.25 -15.39 -3.72
CA ASP A 174 -9.78 -15.72 -2.37
C ASP A 174 -10.88 -16.41 -1.54
N TRP A 175 -12.15 -15.99 -1.69
CA TRP A 175 -13.28 -16.66 -1.04
C TRP A 175 -13.50 -18.10 -1.51
N ILE A 176 -13.37 -18.34 -2.82
CA ILE A 176 -13.47 -19.68 -3.41
C ILE A 176 -12.33 -20.56 -2.90
N ALA A 177 -11.07 -20.06 -2.95
CA ALA A 177 -9.90 -20.80 -2.47
C ALA A 177 -10.02 -21.20 -0.99
N ALA A 178 -10.43 -20.26 -0.13
CA ALA A 178 -10.63 -20.52 1.30
C ALA A 178 -11.74 -21.54 1.60
N LYS A 179 -12.66 -21.76 0.65
CA LYS A 179 -13.72 -22.77 0.77
C LYS A 179 -13.25 -24.15 0.35
N THR A 180 -12.23 -24.24 -0.52
CA THR A 180 -11.65 -25.49 -1.00
C THR A 180 -10.64 -26.08 0.00
N ASP A 181 -9.90 -25.26 0.75
CA ASP A 181 -8.93 -25.73 1.79
C ASP A 181 -9.58 -26.37 3.04
N LYS A 182 -10.91 -26.48 3.10
CA LYS A 182 -11.64 -27.18 4.18
C LYS A 182 -11.91 -28.67 3.90
N HIS A 183 -11.24 -29.27 2.91
CA HIS A 183 -11.34 -30.70 2.59
C HIS A 183 -9.98 -31.38 2.55
#